data_AF-X1RS78-F1
#
_entry.id   AF-X1RS78-F1
#
_cell.length_a   1.000
_cell.length_b   1.000
_cell.length_c   1.000
_cell.angle_alpha   90.00
_cell.angle_beta   90.00
_cell.angle_gamma   90.00
#
_symmetry.space_group_name_H-M   'P 1'
#
loop_
_entity.id
_entity.type
_entity.pdbx_description
1 polymer ?
#
loop_
_entity_poly.entity_id
_entity_poly.type
_entity_poly.pdbx_seq_one_letter_code
_entity_poly.pdbx_strand_id
1 'polypeptide(L)'
;MPRGGAHFSTEELVRVLSHYDVGVILQVKPLSGGSRRAPKMVLISEQGKFLLKRRPKGKDDLYRAAFAHAVQSHLATKAFPVTCLLATRDKNNTILQLNHH
;
A
#
# COMPACT_ATOMS: atom_id res chain seq x y z
N MET A 1 1.15 2.25 29.68
CA MET A 1 0.43 1.56 28.59
C MET A 1 1.05 1.96 27.27
N PRO A 2 1.73 1.09 26.50
CA PRO A 2 2.17 1.48 25.16
C PRO A 2 0.91 1.71 24.32
N ARG A 3 0.65 2.97 23.93
CA ARG A 3 -0.46 3.30 23.02
C ARG A 3 -0.30 2.44 21.77
N GLY A 4 -1.26 1.54 21.51
CA GLY A 4 -1.22 0.58 20.41
C GLY A 4 -1.05 1.27 19.05
N GLY A 5 -0.33 0.63 18.14
CA GLY A 5 -0.23 1.07 16.75
C GLY A 5 -1.45 0.63 15.95
N ALA A 6 -1.64 1.20 14.77
CA ALA A 6 -2.56 0.63 13.79
C ALA A 6 -1.89 -0.60 13.15
N HIS A 7 -2.64 -1.69 13.01
CA HIS A 7 -2.18 -2.94 12.40
C HIS A 7 -3.18 -3.40 11.33
N PHE A 8 -2.72 -4.24 10.41
CA PHE A 8 -3.61 -4.99 9.53
C PHE A 8 -4.07 -6.25 10.26
N SER A 9 -5.36 -6.57 10.19
CA SER A 9 -5.80 -7.93 10.50
C SER A 9 -5.47 -8.86 9.34
N THR A 10 -5.39 -10.16 9.58
CA THR A 10 -5.20 -11.16 8.51
C THR A 10 -6.31 -11.07 7.46
N GLU A 11 -7.55 -10.95 7.90
CA GLU A 11 -8.72 -10.82 7.01
C GLU A 11 -8.65 -9.56 6.14
N GLU A 12 -8.28 -8.42 6.73
CA GLU A 12 -8.09 -7.18 5.98
C GLU A 12 -6.98 -7.33 4.93
N LEU A 13 -5.85 -7.94 5.30
CA LEU A 13 -4.75 -8.21 4.40
C LEU A 13 -5.20 -9.07 3.22
N VAL A 14 -5.90 -10.17 3.47
CA VAL A 14 -6.42 -11.06 2.41
C VAL A 14 -7.34 -10.29 1.47
N ARG A 15 -8.30 -9.52 2.02
CA ARG A 15 -9.21 -8.71 1.21
C ARG A 15 -8.44 -7.71 0.34
N VAL A 16 -7.54 -6.92 0.94
CA VAL A 16 -6.75 -5.92 0.21
C VAL A 16 -5.90 -6.57 -0.89
N LEU A 17 -5.17 -7.64 -0.58
CA LEU A 17 -4.26 -8.28 -1.53
C LEU A 17 -4.98 -8.99 -2.67
N SER A 18 -6.23 -9.42 -2.47
CA SER A 18 -7.04 -10.01 -3.55
C SER A 18 -7.29 -9.04 -4.73
N HIS A 19 -7.16 -7.73 -4.50
CA HIS A 19 -7.33 -6.71 -5.54
C HIS A 19 -6.07 -6.43 -6.35
N TYR A 20 -4.91 -6.97 -5.97
CA TYR A 20 -3.64 -6.74 -6.64
C TYR A 20 -3.11 -8.03 -7.27
N ASP A 21 -2.36 -7.89 -8.36
CA ASP A 21 -1.59 -9.00 -8.90
C ASP A 21 -0.19 -8.98 -8.31
N VAL A 22 -0.02 -9.76 -7.24
CA VAL A 22 1.22 -9.92 -6.48
C VAL A 22 1.66 -11.38 -6.41
N GLY A 23 0.98 -12.29 -7.12
CA GLY A 23 1.24 -13.73 -7.08
C GLY A 23 1.04 -14.36 -5.70
N VAL A 24 1.67 -15.52 -5.50
CA VAL A 24 1.62 -16.25 -4.22
C VAL A 24 2.47 -15.53 -3.18
N ILE A 25 1.86 -15.20 -2.04
CA ILE A 25 2.54 -14.56 -0.91
C ILE A 25 3.31 -15.62 -0.12
N LEU A 26 4.62 -15.45 -0.05
CA LEU A 26 5.53 -16.32 0.71
C LEU A 26 5.72 -15.80 2.14
N GLN A 27 5.72 -14.47 2.32
CA GLN A 27 5.91 -13.85 3.62
C GLN A 27 5.31 -12.45 3.70
N VAL A 28 4.76 -12.11 4.87
CA VAL A 28 4.28 -10.76 5.20
C VAL A 28 4.95 -10.30 6.50
N LYS A 29 5.61 -9.15 6.46
CA LYS A 29 6.35 -8.59 7.61
C LYS A 29 5.97 -7.13 7.84
N PRO A 30 5.75 -6.69 9.09
CA PRO A 30 5.58 -5.27 9.37
C PRO A 30 6.89 -4.51 9.07
N LEU A 31 6.77 -3.36 8.42
CA LEU A 31 7.90 -2.44 8.26
C LEU A 31 7.94 -1.48 9.45
N SER A 32 9.00 -1.59 10.26
CA SER A 32 9.25 -0.66 11.36
C SER A 32 9.62 0.73 10.83
N GLY A 33 9.04 1.78 11.42
CA GLY A 33 9.38 3.17 11.11
C GLY A 33 8.23 4.03 10.56
N GLY A 34 8.35 5.34 10.78
CA GLY A 34 7.35 6.35 10.45
C GLY A 34 6.14 6.35 11.38
N SER A 35 5.01 6.88 10.90
CA SER A 35 3.80 6.99 11.72
C SER A 35 3.24 5.63 12.14
N ARG A 36 3.07 5.42 13.45
CA ARG A 36 2.41 4.25 14.04
C ARG A 36 0.91 4.14 13.70
N ARG A 37 0.33 5.19 13.12
CA ARG A 37 -1.07 5.22 12.64
C ARG A 37 -1.21 4.78 11.17
N ALA A 38 -0.09 4.64 10.45
CA ALA A 38 -0.04 4.25 9.05
C ALA A 38 0.75 2.93 8.92
N PRO A 39 0.09 1.77 9.11
CA PRO A 39 0.79 0.50 9.04
C PRO A 39 1.34 0.27 7.64
N LYS A 40 2.52 -0.34 7.62
CA LYS A 40 3.25 -0.70 6.40
C LYS A 40 3.64 -2.16 6.51
N MET A 41 3.41 -2.90 5.45
CA MET A 41 3.78 -4.31 5.36
C MET A 41 4.69 -4.50 4.16
N VAL A 42 5.81 -5.18 4.37
CA VAL A 42 6.62 -5.74 3.30
C VAL A 42 6.04 -7.11 2.95
N LEU A 43 5.72 -7.30 1.68
CA LEU A 43 5.25 -8.55 1.12
C LEU A 43 6.39 -9.15 0.30
N ILE A 44 6.69 -10.41 0.53
CA ILE A 44 7.58 -11.20 -0.32
C ILE A 44 6.70 -12.26 -0.98
N SER A 45 6.81 -12.32 -2.30
CA SER A 45 5.98 -13.15 -3.16
C SER A 45 6.81 -13.72 -4.31
N GLU A 46 6.23 -14.65 -5.06
CA GLU A 46 6.84 -15.19 -6.27
C GLU A 46 7.06 -14.14 -7.37
N GLN A 47 6.25 -13.09 -7.41
CA GLN A 47 6.39 -11.97 -8.35
C GLN A 47 7.34 -10.86 -7.85
N GLY A 48 7.96 -11.06 -6.68
CA GLY A 48 8.93 -10.15 -6.10
C GLY A 48 8.48 -9.54 -4.77
N LYS A 49 8.99 -8.34 -4.49
CA LYS A 49 8.86 -7.67 -3.20
C LYS A 49 8.01 -6.41 -3.33
N PHE A 50 6.97 -6.32 -2.51
CA PHE A 50 6.03 -5.22 -2.51
C PHE A 50 5.97 -4.52 -1.15
N LEU A 51 5.57 -3.24 -1.17
CA LEU A 51 5.28 -2.46 0.03
C LEU A 51 3.80 -2.10 0.03
N LEU A 52 3.05 -2.65 0.97
CA LEU A 52 1.67 -2.24 1.25
C LEU A 52 1.67 -1.15 2.32
N LYS A 53 0.93 -0.07 2.09
CA LYS A 53 0.80 1.04 3.04
C LYS A 53 -0.66 1.46 3.18
N ARG A 54 -1.20 1.40 4.40
CA ARG A 54 -2.51 1.98 4.73
C ARG A 54 -2.36 3.42 5.21
N ARG A 55 -3.22 4.30 4.73
CA ARG A 55 -3.31 5.69 5.22
C ARG A 55 -3.97 5.71 6.61
N PRO A 56 -3.60 6.62 7.53
CA PRO A 56 -4.38 6.77 8.76
C PRO A 56 -5.79 7.27 8.43
N LYS A 57 -6.81 6.72 9.09
CA LYS A 57 -8.18 7.28 9.04
C LYS A 57 -8.18 8.77 9.37
N GLY A 58 -8.91 9.56 8.58
CA GLY A 58 -8.97 11.02 8.65
C GLY A 58 -7.74 11.73 8.05
N LYS A 59 -6.78 10.98 7.48
CA LYS A 59 -5.61 11.48 6.73
C LYS A 59 -5.41 10.67 5.43
N ASP A 60 -6.50 10.15 4.92
CA ASP A 60 -6.71 9.24 3.81
C ASP A 60 -7.38 9.93 2.60
N ASP A 61 -7.24 11.26 2.53
CA ASP A 61 -7.64 12.07 1.38
C ASP A 61 -7.12 11.46 0.07
N LEU A 62 -8.08 11.02 -0.75
CA LEU A 62 -7.84 10.36 -2.03
C LEU A 62 -7.14 11.28 -3.02
N TYR A 63 -7.51 12.56 -3.09
CA TYR A 63 -6.90 13.50 -4.03
C TYR A 63 -5.43 13.71 -3.72
N ARG A 64 -5.09 13.81 -2.43
CA ARG A 64 -3.68 13.90 -2.01
C ARG A 64 -2.89 12.64 -2.34
N ALA A 65 -3.48 11.47 -2.16
CA ALA A 65 -2.84 10.20 -2.52
C ALA A 65 -2.66 10.08 -4.05
N ALA A 66 -3.71 10.39 -4.81
CA ALA A 66 -3.69 10.37 -6.27
C ALA A 66 -2.67 11.38 -6.84
N PHE A 67 -2.60 12.59 -6.29
CA PHE A 67 -1.60 13.58 -6.69
C PHE A 67 -0.17 13.10 -6.44
N ALA A 68 0.10 12.50 -5.27
CA ALA A 68 1.41 11.92 -4.99
C ALA A 68 1.76 10.80 -5.97
N HIS A 69 0.81 9.94 -6.32
CA HIS A 69 0.98 8.89 -7.32
C HIS A 69 1.22 9.45 -8.74
N ALA A 70 0.56 10.56 -9.09
CA ALA A 70 0.78 11.26 -10.35
C ALA A 70 2.19 11.86 -10.44
N VAL A 71 2.67 12.51 -9.37
CA VAL A 71 4.05 13.02 -9.28
C VAL A 71 5.06 11.87 -9.41
N GLN A 72 4.84 10.77 -8.69
CA GLN A 72 5.70 9.59 -8.76
C GLN A 72 5.74 8.99 -10.17
N SER A 73 4.59 8.86 -10.82
CA SER A 73 4.49 8.38 -12.20
C SER A 73 5.21 9.31 -13.17
N HIS A 74 5.04 10.64 -13.02
CA HIS A 74 5.75 11.62 -13.83
C HIS A 74 7.27 11.50 -13.67
N LEU A 75 7.77 11.42 -12.43
CA LEU A 75 9.19 11.25 -12.14
C LEU A 75 9.75 9.95 -12.75
N ALA A 76 8.98 8.86 -12.73
CA ALA A 76 9.38 7.61 -13.37
C ALA A 76 9.60 7.78 -14.89
N THR A 77 8.75 8.54 -15.58
CA THR A 77 8.94 8.85 -17.02
C THR A 77 10.18 9.70 -17.30
N LYS A 78 10.75 10.33 -16.27
CA LYS A 78 11.98 11.12 -16.34
C LYS A 78 13.20 10.34 -15.82
N ALA A 79 13.08 9.01 -15.68
CA ALA A 79 14.12 8.12 -15.17
C ALA A 79 14.62 8.45 -13.75
N PHE A 80 13.83 9.16 -12.94
CA PHE A 80 14.14 9.32 -11.53
C PHE A 80 13.96 7.98 -10.79
N PRO A 81 14.81 7.69 -9.78
CA PRO A 81 14.74 6.45 -9.01
C PRO A 81 13.58 6.49 -8.01
N VAL A 82 12.37 6.25 -8.51
CA VAL A 82 11.15 6.13 -7.71
C VAL A 82 10.66 4.69 -7.70
N THR A 83 9.95 4.31 -6.65
CA THR A 83 9.31 2.98 -6.59
C THR A 83 8.24 2.85 -7.68
N CYS A 84 8.06 1.68 -8.26
CA CYS A 84 6.94 1.44 -9.17
C CYS A 84 5.62 1.34 -8.38
N LEU A 85 4.55 1.94 -8.92
CA LEU A 85 3.20 1.78 -8.38
C LEU A 85 2.54 0.55 -9.02
N LEU A 86 1.83 -0.23 -8.22
CA LEU A 86 1.08 -1.39 -8.70
C LEU A 86 -0.40 -1.01 -8.86
N ALA A 87 -0.97 -1.34 -10.02
CA ALA A 87 -2.39 -1.16 -10.28
C ALA A 87 -3.23 -2.29 -9.70
N THR A 88 -4.48 -2.00 -9.34
CA THR A 88 -5.50 -3.00 -9.00
C THR A 88 -5.95 -3.72 -10.25
N ARG A 89 -6.37 -4.98 -10.08
CA ARG A 89 -6.84 -5.85 -11.17
C ARG A 89 -8.07 -5.30 -11.91
N ASP A 90 -8.94 -4.56 -11.22
CA ASP A 90 -10.29 -4.21 -11.67
C ASP A 90 -10.41 -2.85 -12.36
N LYS A 91 -9.63 -1.86 -11.93
CA LYS A 91 -9.86 -0.44 -12.27
C LYS A 91 -8.62 0.29 -12.76
N ASN A 92 -7.51 -0.43 -12.96
CA ASN A 92 -6.21 0.14 -13.27
C ASN A 92 -5.84 1.32 -12.34
N ASN A 93 -6.32 1.27 -11.08
CA ASN A 93 -6.08 2.30 -10.09
C ASN A 93 -4.98 1.83 -9.15
N THR A 94 -4.20 2.73 -8.58
CA THR A 94 -3.09 2.38 -7.68
C THR A 94 -3.50 2.44 -6.20
N ILE A 95 -4.70 2.97 -5.92
CA ILE A 95 -5.26 3.12 -4.58
C ILE A 95 -6.51 2.24 -4.49
N LEU A 96 -6.55 1.36 -3.48
CA LEU A 96 -7.74 0.61 -3.10
C LEU A 96 -8.46 1.36 -1.98
N GLN A 97 -9.79 1.46 -2.10
CA GLN A 97 -10.66 2.01 -1.07
C GLN A 97 -11.68 0.95 -0.65
N LEU A 98 -11.73 0.62 0.64
CA LEU A 98 -12.64 -0.38 1.23
C LEU A 98 -13.39 0.23 2.42
N ASN A 99 -14.70 0.03 2.48
CA ASN A 99 -15.53 0.54 3.60
C ASN A 99 -15.35 2.05 3.86
N HIS A 100 -15.28 2.84 2.78
CA HIS A 100 -15.02 4.29 2.83
C HIS A 100 -13.65 4.69 3.40
N HIS A 101 -12.65 3.80 3.36
CA HIS A 101 -11.26 4.04 3.77
C HIS A 101 -10.27 3.61 2.70
#